data_AF-W5M6J8-F1
#
_entry.id   AF-W5M6J8-F1
#
_cell.length_a   1.000
_cell.length_b   1.000
_cell.length_c   1.000
_cell.angle_alpha   90.00
_cell.angle_beta   90.00
_cell.angle_gamma   90.00
#
_symmetry.space_group_name_H-M   'P 1'
#
loop_
_entity.id
_entity.type
_entity.pdbx_description
1 polymer ?
#
loop_
_entity_poly.entity_id
_entity_poly.type
_entity_poly.pdbx_seq_one_letter_code
_entity_poly.pdbx_strand_id
1 'polypeptide(L)'
;MNSRLQEIRERQKLRRQLLAQQLGAESADSIGAVLNSKEEQKEIEETRETCRASYDTSSPSTKRKCQNEGEDPEEAVEEQKDEVEQQQPDENVPYEEVYKDSSTFLKGTQSLNPHNDYCQHFVDTGHRPQNFIRDVGLADRFEEYPKLRELIRLKDELIATTNTPPMYLQADLENFDLRELKCKFDVILLEPPLEEYYRESGSIANEKFWTWDDIMKLEIEEISALRSFVFLWCGSGEGLDLGRMCLRKWGFRRCEDICWIKTNKNNPGKTKTLDPKAVFQRTKEHCLMGIKGTVRRSTDGDFIHANVDIDLIITEEPEIGNIEKPVEIFHIIEHFCLGRRRLHLFGRDSTIRPGWLTVGPTLTNSNFNAEAYVSNFNVPNSHLTGCTEEIERLRPKSPPPKSKSERGGGAPRGGGRGGVSAGRGDRGRERNRPNFRGDRGGFRGRGGPHRGVFPPR
;
A
#
# COMPACT_ATOMS: atom_id res chain seq x y z
N MET A 1 -17.01 35.73 -11.49
CA MET A 1 -17.25 34.60 -10.54
C MET A 1 -18.57 34.73 -9.74
N ASN A 2 -19.14 35.92 -9.54
CA ASN A 2 -20.40 36.08 -8.77
C ASN A 2 -21.69 35.59 -9.47
N SER A 3 -21.76 35.62 -10.81
CA SER A 3 -22.99 35.27 -11.55
C SER A 3 -23.42 33.80 -11.36
N ARG A 4 -22.46 32.87 -11.28
CA ARG A 4 -22.73 31.43 -11.20
C ARG A 4 -23.20 31.00 -9.80
N LEU A 5 -22.71 31.68 -8.77
CA LEU A 5 -23.18 31.48 -7.38
C LEU A 5 -24.60 31.99 -7.19
N GLN A 6 -24.97 33.07 -7.89
CA GLN A 6 -26.31 33.63 -7.86
C GLN A 6 -27.32 32.70 -8.55
N GLU A 7 -26.98 32.15 -9.72
CA GLU A 7 -27.80 31.12 -10.40
C GLU A 7 -28.01 29.87 -9.53
N ILE A 8 -26.98 29.40 -8.83
CA ILE A 8 -27.09 28.21 -7.97
C ILE A 8 -28.05 28.48 -6.79
N ARG A 9 -27.98 29.67 -6.18
CA ARG A 9 -28.88 30.06 -5.09
C ARG A 9 -30.33 30.20 -5.55
N GLU A 10 -30.55 30.79 -6.72
CA GLU A 10 -31.88 30.92 -7.32
C GLU A 10 -32.48 29.55 -7.66
N ARG A 11 -31.67 28.63 -8.21
CA ARG A 11 -32.09 27.27 -8.54
C ARG A 11 -32.41 26.44 -7.28
N GLN A 12 -31.64 26.60 -6.21
CA GLN A 12 -31.92 25.97 -4.91
C GLN A 12 -33.20 26.51 -4.27
N LYS A 13 -33.43 27.83 -4.35
CA LYS A 13 -34.65 28.47 -3.84
C LYS A 13 -35.89 27.98 -4.59
N LEU A 14 -35.83 27.91 -5.92
CA LEU A 14 -36.91 27.39 -6.76
C LEU A 14 -37.20 25.90 -6.46
N ARG A 15 -36.15 25.09 -6.27
CA ARG A 15 -36.29 23.67 -5.94
C ARG A 15 -37.00 23.46 -4.61
N ARG A 16 -36.65 24.24 -3.57
CA ARG A 16 -37.31 24.16 -2.26
C ARG A 16 -38.78 24.59 -2.32
N GLN A 17 -39.12 25.61 -3.11
CA GLN A 17 -40.50 26.05 -3.28
C GLN A 17 -41.38 24.99 -3.98
N LEU A 18 -40.87 24.35 -5.03
CA LEU A 18 -41.58 23.27 -5.70
C LEU A 18 -41.78 22.05 -4.79
N LEU A 19 -40.76 21.73 -3.98
CA LEU A 19 -40.83 20.62 -3.03
C LEU A 19 -41.86 20.88 -1.92
N ALA A 20 -41.95 22.11 -1.41
CA ALA A 20 -42.98 22.50 -0.44
C ALA A 20 -44.39 22.38 -1.04
N GLN A 21 -44.59 22.83 -2.29
CA GLN A 21 -45.88 22.72 -2.97
C GLN A 21 -46.29 21.26 -3.20
N GLN A 22 -45.34 20.39 -3.55
CA GLN A 22 -45.59 18.97 -3.79
C GLN A 22 -45.88 18.19 -2.49
N LEU A 23 -45.29 18.61 -1.38
CA LEU A 23 -45.50 18.00 -0.05
C LEU A 23 -46.63 18.68 0.76
N GLY A 24 -47.32 19.67 0.20
CA GLY A 24 -48.39 20.40 0.88
C GLY A 24 -47.90 21.25 2.08
N ALA A 25 -46.62 21.59 2.13
CA ALA A 25 -46.07 22.46 3.18
C ALA A 25 -46.40 23.93 2.90
N GLU A 26 -46.81 24.67 3.93
CA GLU A 26 -47.17 26.09 3.81
C GLU A 26 -46.00 26.98 3.31
N SER A 27 -44.75 26.54 3.49
CA SER A 27 -43.56 27.27 3.02
C SER A 27 -42.35 26.34 2.82
N ALA A 28 -41.33 26.84 2.10
CA ALA A 28 -40.06 26.15 1.90
C ALA A 28 -39.29 25.86 3.21
N ASP A 29 -39.56 26.63 4.27
CA ASP A 29 -38.90 26.51 5.57
C ASP A 29 -39.66 25.57 6.52
N SER A 30 -40.91 25.22 6.20
CA SER A 30 -41.72 24.26 6.98
C SER A 30 -41.66 22.82 6.48
N ILE A 31 -40.86 22.53 5.44
CA ILE A 31 -40.66 21.17 4.89
C ILE A 31 -40.18 20.18 5.98
N GLY A 32 -39.30 20.62 6.89
CA GLY A 32 -38.78 19.76 7.96
C GLY A 32 -39.84 19.31 8.98
N ALA A 33 -40.93 20.06 9.13
CA ALA A 33 -42.03 19.71 10.03
C ALA A 33 -43.01 18.72 9.38
N VAL A 34 -43.08 18.68 8.04
CA VAL A 34 -43.92 17.74 7.28
C VAL A 34 -43.23 16.38 7.13
N LEU A 35 -41.89 16.36 7.11
CA LEU A 35 -41.10 15.15 6.88
C LEU A 35 -40.83 14.32 8.14
N ASN A 36 -40.99 14.87 9.34
CA ASN A 36 -40.75 14.15 10.60
C ASN A 36 -42.09 13.84 11.27
N SER A 37 -42.46 12.56 11.34
CA SER A 37 -43.64 12.14 12.10
C SER A 37 -43.35 12.23 13.60
N LYS A 38 -44.37 12.56 14.41
CA LYS A 38 -44.26 12.62 15.88
C LYS A 38 -43.92 11.26 16.52
N GLU A 39 -44.04 10.17 15.76
CA GLU A 39 -43.74 8.81 16.19
C GLU A 39 -42.24 8.53 16.13
N GLU A 40 -41.52 8.99 15.10
CA GLU A 40 -40.06 8.84 15.01
C GLU A 40 -39.32 9.64 16.08
N GLN A 41 -39.84 10.81 16.47
CA GLN A 41 -39.25 11.59 17.56
C GLN A 41 -39.36 10.90 18.93
N LYS A 42 -40.45 10.15 19.15
CA LYS A 42 -40.68 9.39 20.39
C LYS A 42 -39.77 8.17 20.48
N GLU A 43 -39.55 7.49 19.37
CA GLU A 43 -38.68 6.31 19.29
C GLU A 43 -37.20 6.69 19.55
N ILE A 44 -36.78 7.88 19.10
CA ILE A 44 -35.46 8.46 19.36
C ILE A 44 -35.28 8.87 20.84
N GLU A 45 -36.37 9.28 21.50
CA GLU A 45 -36.34 9.70 22.90
C GLU A 45 -36.33 8.50 23.87
N GLU A 46 -37.10 7.45 23.58
CA GLU A 46 -37.07 6.18 24.34
C GLU A 46 -35.71 5.46 24.23
N THR A 47 -35.08 5.47 23.06
CA THR A 47 -33.73 4.89 22.90
C THR A 47 -32.67 5.65 23.68
N ARG A 48 -32.80 6.97 23.86
CA ARG A 48 -31.87 7.78 24.67
C ARG A 48 -32.03 7.56 26.18
N GLU A 49 -33.24 7.31 26.66
CA GLU A 49 -33.46 7.00 28.08
C GLU A 49 -32.95 5.61 28.46
N THR A 50 -33.12 4.63 27.56
CA THR A 50 -32.66 3.25 27.80
C THR A 50 -31.13 3.16 27.93
N CYS A 51 -30.38 3.97 27.16
CA CYS A 51 -28.92 4.05 27.25
C CYS A 51 -28.41 4.76 28.52
N ARG A 52 -29.23 5.59 29.17
CA ARG A 52 -28.84 6.27 30.43
C ARG A 52 -29.00 5.39 31.66
N ALA A 53 -29.98 4.48 31.66
CA ALA A 53 -30.24 3.59 32.80
C ALA A 53 -29.15 2.52 33.03
N SER A 54 -28.27 2.28 32.06
CA SER A 54 -27.25 1.22 32.12
C SER A 54 -25.97 1.60 32.88
N TYR A 55 -25.77 2.88 33.21
CA TYR A 55 -24.52 3.38 33.79
C TYR A 55 -24.54 3.61 35.31
N ASP A 56 -25.69 3.40 35.98
CA ASP A 56 -25.89 3.85 37.37
C ASP A 56 -25.94 2.72 38.41
N THR A 57 -25.04 1.74 38.31
CA THR A 57 -24.80 0.80 39.43
C THR A 57 -23.31 0.44 39.58
N SER A 58 -22.55 1.24 40.32
CA SER A 58 -21.51 0.70 41.22
C SER A 58 -21.04 1.72 42.26
N SER A 59 -21.01 1.29 43.51
CA SER A 59 -20.29 1.89 44.65
C SER A 59 -19.85 0.74 45.58
N PRO A 60 -18.91 0.91 46.54
CA PRO A 60 -17.92 1.97 46.73
C PRO A 60 -16.47 1.44 46.99
N SER A 61 -15.57 2.40 47.17
CA SER A 61 -14.13 2.30 47.40
C SER A 61 -13.70 1.90 48.82
N THR A 62 -12.50 1.32 48.97
CA THR A 62 -11.74 1.36 50.23
C THR A 62 -10.22 1.41 49.99
N LYS A 63 -9.58 2.35 50.70
CA LYS A 63 -8.17 2.79 50.64
C LYS A 63 -7.15 1.69 50.95
N ARG A 64 -6.01 1.66 50.25
CA ARG A 64 -4.70 1.28 50.82
C ARG A 64 -3.54 2.12 50.25
N LYS A 65 -2.65 2.45 51.17
CA LYS A 65 -1.49 3.35 51.16
C LYS A 65 -0.25 2.57 50.67
N CYS A 66 0.63 3.19 49.89
CA CYS A 66 2.02 2.71 49.72
C CYS A 66 3.01 3.86 49.96
N GLN A 67 4.00 3.57 50.80
CA GLN A 67 5.16 4.39 51.12
C GLN A 67 6.35 3.89 50.28
N ASN A 68 7.22 4.82 49.84
CA ASN A 68 8.68 4.78 49.97
C ASN A 68 9.25 6.02 49.26
N GLU A 69 9.85 6.96 50.00
CA GLU A 69 11.26 7.04 50.42
C GLU A 69 12.05 7.94 49.45
N GLY A 70 12.54 9.05 49.99
CA GLY A 70 13.62 9.84 49.41
C GLY A 70 14.53 10.29 50.55
N GLU A 71 15.84 10.29 50.29
CA GLU A 71 16.86 11.07 51.00
C GLU A 71 17.85 11.61 49.95
N ASP A 72 17.67 12.90 49.56
CA ASP A 72 18.61 14.05 49.62
C ASP A 72 20.10 13.97 49.19
N PRO A 73 20.82 15.10 48.91
CA PRO A 73 20.39 16.47 48.55
C PRO A 73 21.34 17.29 47.59
N GLU A 74 20.96 18.57 47.38
CA GLU A 74 21.72 19.81 47.01
C GLU A 74 22.24 20.06 45.57
N GLU A 75 21.72 21.10 44.90
CA GLU A 75 22.34 22.45 44.84
C GLU A 75 21.53 23.46 43.99
N ALA A 76 21.25 24.63 44.63
CA ALA A 76 21.23 26.01 44.14
C ALA A 76 20.38 26.46 42.91
N VAL A 77 19.50 27.46 43.11
CA VAL A 77 19.71 28.89 42.76
C VAL A 77 18.36 29.66 42.64
N GLU A 78 18.29 30.72 43.44
CA GLU A 78 17.56 32.01 43.34
C GLU A 78 16.04 32.12 43.15
N GLU A 79 15.47 32.82 44.14
CA GLU A 79 14.14 33.42 44.21
C GLU A 79 13.97 34.56 43.18
N GLN A 80 12.81 34.59 42.52
CA GLN A 80 12.12 35.84 42.21
C GLN A 80 10.67 35.72 42.68
N LYS A 81 10.32 36.61 43.60
CA LYS A 81 8.96 36.88 44.08
C LYS A 81 8.18 37.55 42.95
N ASP A 82 6.93 37.16 42.77
CA ASP A 82 5.84 38.10 42.49
C ASP A 82 4.51 37.51 42.96
N GLU A 83 3.59 38.42 43.26
CA GLU A 83 2.61 38.37 44.33
C GLU A 83 1.36 37.51 44.05
N VAL A 84 0.75 37.02 45.12
CA VAL A 84 -0.46 36.21 45.14
C VAL A 84 -1.70 37.11 45.09
N GLU A 85 -2.60 36.91 44.12
CA GLU A 85 -3.98 37.40 44.21
C GLU A 85 -5.01 36.26 44.04
N GLN A 86 -5.58 35.89 45.20
CA GLN A 86 -6.91 35.35 45.52
C GLN A 86 -7.62 34.38 44.55
N GLN A 87 -7.70 33.11 44.98
CA GLN A 87 -8.65 32.12 44.50
C GLN A 87 -10.08 32.42 45.00
N GLN A 88 -11.06 32.38 44.08
CA GLN A 88 -12.47 32.16 44.38
C GLN A 88 -12.88 30.74 43.93
N PRO A 89 -13.88 30.12 44.58
CA PRO A 89 -14.11 28.68 44.51
C PRO A 89 -14.85 28.28 43.22
N ASP A 90 -14.26 27.42 42.41
CA ASP A 90 -14.94 26.81 41.26
C ASP A 90 -15.86 25.67 41.70
N GLU A 91 -17.16 25.97 41.75
CA GLU A 91 -18.21 24.97 41.47
C GLU A 91 -18.33 24.82 39.95
N ASN A 92 -18.04 23.64 39.38
CA ASN A 92 -18.93 22.96 38.41
C ASN A 92 -18.31 21.69 37.77
N VAL A 93 -19.16 20.65 37.79
CA VAL A 93 -19.21 19.34 37.11
C VAL A 93 -18.39 19.18 35.80
N PRO A 94 -17.75 18.01 35.54
CA PRO A 94 -16.98 17.78 34.32
C PRO A 94 -17.90 17.73 33.10
N TYR A 95 -17.77 18.72 32.22
CA TYR A 95 -18.38 18.70 30.90
C TYR A 95 -17.58 17.74 30.00
N GLU A 96 -18.22 16.69 29.48
CA GLU A 96 -17.70 15.98 28.32
C GLU A 96 -17.78 16.94 27.12
N GLU A 97 -16.66 17.58 26.77
CA GLU A 97 -16.57 18.39 25.56
C GLU A 97 -16.73 17.47 24.33
N VAL A 98 -17.89 17.56 23.68
CA VAL A 98 -18.10 16.97 22.36
C VAL A 98 -17.43 17.86 21.34
N TYR A 99 -16.29 17.41 20.80
CA TYR A 99 -15.54 18.10 19.74
C TYR A 99 -16.37 18.08 18.45
N LYS A 100 -16.91 19.24 18.07
CA LYS A 100 -17.73 19.39 16.85
C LYS A 100 -16.93 19.83 15.63
N ASP A 101 -15.72 20.34 15.84
CA ASP A 101 -14.81 20.80 14.80
C ASP A 101 -13.35 20.81 15.30
N SER A 102 -12.42 21.19 14.43
CA SER A 102 -11.01 21.30 14.76
C SER A 102 -10.62 22.64 15.40
N SER A 103 -11.59 23.53 15.70
CA SER A 103 -11.32 24.84 16.32
C SER A 103 -10.62 24.71 17.67
N THR A 104 -10.92 23.64 18.40
CA THR A 104 -10.29 23.26 19.65
C THR A 104 -8.79 22.94 19.50
N PHE A 105 -8.37 22.37 18.37
CA PHE A 105 -6.94 22.12 18.06
C PHE A 105 -6.23 23.33 17.45
N LEU A 106 -6.97 24.39 17.11
CA LEU A 106 -6.45 25.67 16.63
C LEU A 106 -6.14 26.66 17.77
N LYS A 107 -6.56 26.39 19.01
CA LYS A 107 -6.20 27.19 20.18
C LYS A 107 -4.75 26.90 20.61
N GLY A 108 -3.80 27.51 19.92
CA GLY A 108 -2.38 27.48 20.28
C GLY A 108 -1.41 27.62 19.11
N THR A 109 -1.87 27.35 17.89
CA THR A 109 -1.11 27.58 16.66
C THR A 109 -1.52 28.94 16.08
N GLN A 110 -0.84 30.01 16.51
CA GLN A 110 -0.95 31.33 15.89
C GLN A 110 -0.33 31.33 14.47
N SER A 111 -0.90 30.59 13.54
CA SER A 111 -0.69 30.85 12.12
C SER A 111 -2.05 31.12 11.48
N LEU A 112 -2.33 32.40 11.27
CA LEU A 112 -3.35 32.94 10.34
C LEU A 112 -3.07 32.54 8.87
N ASN A 113 -2.28 31.50 8.62
CA ASN A 113 -2.04 30.99 7.28
C ASN A 113 -3.25 30.13 6.87
N PRO A 114 -3.81 30.32 5.67
CA PRO A 114 -4.75 29.35 5.13
C PRO A 114 -4.03 28.00 5.03
N HIS A 115 -4.35 27.09 5.93
CA HIS A 115 -3.85 25.74 5.90
C HIS A 115 -4.63 24.99 4.81
N ASN A 116 -3.96 24.65 3.71
CA ASN A 116 -4.48 23.72 2.71
C ASN A 116 -4.46 22.28 3.28
N ASP A 117 -5.17 22.08 4.38
CA ASP A 117 -5.31 20.79 5.04
C ASP A 117 -6.46 20.02 4.38
N TYR A 118 -6.10 19.05 3.55
CA TYR A 118 -7.08 18.21 2.87
C TYR A 118 -7.80 17.22 3.78
N CYS A 119 -7.24 16.89 4.95
CA CYS A 119 -7.94 16.10 5.97
C CYS A 119 -9.10 16.91 6.53
N GLN A 120 -8.85 18.16 6.93
CA GLN A 120 -9.91 19.06 7.37
C GLN A 120 -10.91 19.34 6.24
N HIS A 121 -10.43 19.58 5.02
CA HIS A 121 -11.31 19.78 3.87
C HIS A 121 -12.23 18.58 3.60
N PHE A 122 -11.75 17.36 3.83
CA PHE A 122 -12.57 16.15 3.73
C PHE A 122 -13.65 16.11 4.82
N VAL A 123 -13.32 16.47 6.07
CA VAL A 123 -14.31 16.59 7.15
C VAL A 123 -15.38 17.63 6.81
N ASP A 124 -14.98 18.77 6.25
CA ASP A 124 -15.88 19.90 5.97
C ASP A 124 -16.76 19.67 4.74
N THR A 125 -16.25 18.99 3.70
CA THR A 125 -16.88 18.95 2.37
C THR A 125 -17.17 17.55 1.85
N GLY A 126 -16.62 16.51 2.48
CA GLY A 126 -16.69 15.13 2.00
C GLY A 126 -15.84 14.85 0.75
N HIS A 127 -15.07 15.81 0.23
CA HIS A 127 -14.11 15.58 -0.85
C HIS A 127 -12.83 14.94 -0.30
N ARG A 128 -12.54 13.72 -0.75
CA ARG A 128 -11.35 12.99 -0.28
C ARG A 128 -10.06 13.73 -0.66
N PRO A 129 -8.99 13.64 0.16
CA PRO A 129 -7.71 14.30 -0.13
C PRO A 129 -7.12 13.96 -1.50
N GLN A 130 -7.21 12.69 -1.90
CA GLN A 130 -6.73 12.21 -3.19
C GLN A 130 -7.43 12.86 -4.40
N ASN A 131 -8.59 13.52 -4.23
CA ASN A 131 -9.24 14.25 -5.32
C ASN A 131 -8.38 15.39 -5.85
N PHE A 132 -7.46 15.90 -5.03
CA PHE A 132 -6.60 17.04 -5.34
C PHE A 132 -5.25 16.65 -5.93
N ILE A 133 -4.96 15.35 -6.05
CA ILE A 133 -3.80 14.85 -6.80
C ILE A 133 -4.08 15.04 -8.30
N ARG A 134 -3.12 15.66 -8.99
CA ARG A 134 -3.20 15.99 -10.42
C ARG A 134 -2.46 14.95 -11.27
N ASP A 135 -2.79 14.92 -12.55
CA ASP A 135 -2.07 14.16 -13.59
C ASP A 135 -1.91 12.66 -13.25
N VAL A 136 -3.00 12.07 -12.76
CA VAL A 136 -3.03 10.68 -12.28
C VAL A 136 -3.46 9.66 -13.35
N GLY A 137 -4.07 10.10 -14.45
CA GLY A 137 -4.54 9.19 -15.49
C GLY A 137 -3.39 8.54 -16.26
N LEU A 138 -3.70 7.47 -16.98
CA LEU A 138 -2.69 6.74 -17.76
C LEU A 138 -2.17 7.56 -18.96
N ALA A 139 -3.02 8.40 -19.55
CA ALA A 139 -2.70 9.13 -20.77
C ALA A 139 -2.03 10.50 -20.52
N ASP A 140 -2.42 11.18 -19.45
CA ASP A 140 -2.02 12.56 -19.11
C ASP A 140 -0.73 12.62 -18.28
N ARG A 141 -0.45 11.61 -17.43
CA ARG A 141 0.70 11.62 -16.48
C ARG A 141 2.08 11.93 -17.09
N PHE A 142 2.30 11.63 -18.38
CA PHE A 142 3.56 11.87 -19.08
C PHE A 142 3.44 12.81 -20.28
N GLU A 143 2.33 13.55 -20.40
CA GLU A 143 2.09 14.45 -21.54
C GLU A 143 3.21 15.50 -21.68
N GLU A 144 3.69 16.02 -20.55
CA GLU A 144 4.78 17.01 -20.50
C GLU A 144 6.19 16.39 -20.53
N TYR A 145 6.32 15.06 -20.53
CA TYR A 145 7.60 14.35 -20.42
C TYR A 145 7.81 13.36 -21.58
N PRO A 146 8.21 13.82 -22.77
CA PRO A 146 8.30 12.99 -23.98
C PRO A 146 9.16 11.72 -23.83
N LYS A 147 10.27 11.79 -23.09
CA LYS A 147 11.14 10.62 -22.86
C LYS A 147 10.51 9.56 -21.96
N LEU A 148 9.73 9.97 -20.94
CA LEU A 148 9.01 9.04 -20.08
C LEU A 148 7.86 8.40 -20.85
N ARG A 149 7.11 9.21 -21.61
CA ARG A 149 6.05 8.72 -22.49
C ARG A 149 6.57 7.72 -23.52
N GLU A 150 7.73 8.01 -24.12
CA GLU A 150 8.34 7.12 -25.11
C GLU A 150 8.82 5.80 -24.49
N LEU A 151 9.37 5.81 -23.28
CA LEU A 151 9.73 4.59 -22.56
C LEU A 151 8.52 3.68 -22.35
N ILE A 152 7.39 4.23 -21.89
CA ILE A 152 6.15 3.48 -21.69
C ILE A 152 5.63 2.95 -23.03
N ARG A 153 5.54 3.80 -24.05
CA ARG A 153 5.08 3.42 -25.40
C ARG A 153 5.90 2.25 -25.97
N LEU A 154 7.22 2.32 -25.91
CA LEU A 154 8.10 1.26 -26.43
C LEU A 154 7.96 -0.05 -25.64
N LYS A 155 7.74 0.04 -24.32
CA LYS A 155 7.49 -1.15 -23.48
C LYS A 155 6.14 -1.78 -23.80
N ASP A 156 5.08 -0.99 -23.90
CA ASP A 156 3.75 -1.45 -24.29
C ASP A 156 3.78 -2.12 -25.68
N GLU A 157 4.51 -1.54 -26.64
CA GLU A 157 4.71 -2.13 -27.97
C GLU A 157 5.44 -3.48 -27.91
N LEU A 158 6.52 -3.56 -27.12
CA LEU A 158 7.25 -4.81 -26.89
C LEU A 158 6.36 -5.87 -26.22
N ILE A 159 5.54 -5.48 -25.25
CA ILE A 159 4.60 -6.40 -24.58
C ILE A 159 3.57 -6.89 -25.58
N ALA A 160 2.93 -5.99 -26.33
CA ALA A 160 1.90 -6.33 -27.31
C ALA A 160 2.41 -7.30 -28.39
N THR A 161 3.63 -7.08 -28.89
CA THR A 161 4.25 -7.94 -29.92
C THR A 161 4.69 -9.30 -29.40
N THR A 162 4.97 -9.42 -28.10
CA THR A 162 5.43 -10.68 -27.49
C THR A 162 4.34 -11.42 -26.71
N ASN A 163 3.14 -10.84 -26.60
CA ASN A 163 2.03 -11.45 -25.87
C ASN A 163 1.53 -12.73 -26.56
N THR A 164 1.18 -13.72 -25.74
CA THR A 164 0.40 -14.87 -26.21
C THR A 164 -1.04 -14.44 -26.50
N PRO A 165 -1.79 -15.16 -27.34
CA PRO A 165 -3.22 -14.97 -27.41
C PRO A 165 -3.85 -15.17 -26.01
N PRO A 166 -4.96 -14.49 -25.70
CA PRO A 166 -5.65 -14.68 -24.43
C PRO A 166 -6.09 -16.14 -24.29
N MET A 167 -5.70 -16.76 -23.18
CA MET A 167 -6.16 -18.09 -22.80
C MET A 167 -6.91 -18.02 -21.48
N TYR A 168 -7.94 -18.83 -21.34
CA TYR A 168 -8.80 -18.81 -20.17
C TYR A 168 -9.42 -20.18 -19.88
N LEU A 169 -9.63 -20.47 -18.61
CA LEU A 169 -10.16 -21.72 -18.09
C LEU A 169 -11.18 -21.44 -16.98
N GLN A 170 -12.42 -21.80 -17.23
CA GLN A 170 -13.44 -21.87 -16.19
C GLN A 170 -13.10 -23.03 -15.26
N ALA A 171 -12.84 -22.74 -13.99
CA ALA A 171 -12.51 -23.75 -12.98
C ALA A 171 -12.94 -23.28 -11.58
N ASP A 172 -13.47 -24.22 -10.79
CA ASP A 172 -13.70 -24.03 -9.37
C ASP A 172 -12.39 -24.20 -8.59
N LEU A 173 -11.78 -23.08 -8.21
CA LEU A 173 -10.47 -23.05 -7.57
C LEU A 173 -10.42 -23.71 -6.19
N GLU A 174 -11.56 -24.00 -5.55
CA GLU A 174 -11.60 -24.72 -4.28
C GLU A 174 -11.22 -26.19 -4.44
N ASN A 175 -11.65 -26.80 -5.55
CA ASN A 175 -11.50 -28.22 -5.83
C ASN A 175 -10.52 -28.51 -6.97
N PHE A 176 -10.09 -27.48 -7.70
CA PHE A 176 -9.20 -27.62 -8.84
C PHE A 176 -7.73 -27.79 -8.42
N ASP A 177 -7.07 -28.83 -8.94
CA ASP A 177 -5.64 -29.00 -8.77
C ASP A 177 -4.86 -28.04 -9.70
N LEU A 178 -4.27 -26.99 -9.12
CA LEU A 178 -3.49 -26.00 -9.86
C LEU A 178 -2.33 -26.63 -10.67
N ARG A 179 -1.84 -27.82 -10.31
CA ARG A 179 -0.79 -28.53 -11.06
C ARG A 179 -1.26 -28.96 -12.45
N GLU A 180 -2.56 -29.08 -12.69
CA GLU A 180 -3.14 -29.38 -14.01
C GLU A 180 -2.86 -28.30 -15.06
N LEU A 181 -2.49 -27.09 -14.64
CA LEU A 181 -2.02 -26.04 -15.56
C LEU A 181 -0.71 -26.41 -16.27
N LYS A 182 0.02 -27.42 -15.78
CA LYS A 182 1.28 -27.98 -16.34
C LYS A 182 2.31 -26.91 -16.75
N CYS A 183 2.31 -25.77 -16.08
CA CYS A 183 3.20 -24.66 -16.35
C CYS A 183 3.66 -24.02 -15.04
N LYS A 184 4.87 -23.46 -15.05
CA LYS A 184 5.35 -22.59 -13.97
C LYS A 184 5.23 -21.14 -14.42
N PHE A 185 4.71 -20.27 -13.57
CA PHE A 185 4.43 -18.88 -13.92
C PHE A 185 5.50 -17.93 -13.39
N ASP A 186 5.86 -16.95 -14.22
CA ASP A 186 6.78 -15.88 -13.87
C ASP A 186 6.08 -14.84 -13.00
N VAL A 187 4.79 -14.59 -13.27
CA VAL A 187 3.93 -13.72 -12.48
C VAL A 187 2.56 -14.36 -12.25
N ILE A 188 2.05 -14.22 -11.02
CA ILE A 188 0.70 -14.63 -10.64
C ILE A 188 -0.04 -13.44 -10.02
N LEU A 189 -1.17 -13.05 -10.59
CA LEU A 189 -2.13 -12.11 -10.01
C LEU A 189 -3.26 -12.90 -9.37
N LEU A 190 -3.55 -12.62 -8.10
CA LEU A 190 -4.66 -13.22 -7.35
C LEU A 190 -5.67 -12.14 -6.94
N GLU A 191 -6.92 -12.37 -7.31
CA GLU A 191 -8.04 -11.51 -6.96
C GLU A 191 -9.21 -12.30 -6.31
N PRO A 192 -8.99 -12.98 -5.18
CA PRO A 192 -10.04 -13.77 -4.54
C PRO A 192 -11.24 -12.88 -4.16
N PRO A 193 -12.49 -13.36 -4.32
CA PRO A 193 -13.69 -12.58 -4.00
C PRO A 193 -13.87 -12.51 -2.47
N LEU A 194 -13.27 -11.48 -1.86
CA LEU A 194 -13.38 -11.23 -0.43
C LEU A 194 -14.78 -10.72 -0.07
N GLU A 195 -15.30 -11.15 1.08
CA GLU A 195 -16.61 -10.69 1.59
C GLU A 195 -16.68 -9.15 1.72
N GLU A 196 -15.57 -8.52 2.12
CA GLU A 196 -15.52 -7.06 2.29
C GLU A 196 -15.84 -6.28 1.00
N TYR A 197 -15.52 -6.84 -0.18
CA TYR A 197 -15.81 -6.16 -1.45
C TYR A 197 -17.31 -5.97 -1.69
N TYR A 198 -18.13 -6.91 -1.25
CA TYR A 198 -19.59 -6.90 -1.45
C TYR A 198 -20.33 -6.23 -0.30
N ARG A 199 -19.83 -6.44 0.94
CA ARG A 199 -20.37 -5.76 2.12
C ARG A 199 -20.19 -4.24 2.02
N GLU A 200 -19.02 -3.78 1.59
CA GLU A 200 -18.75 -2.35 1.42
C GLU A 200 -19.45 -1.74 0.20
N SER A 201 -19.71 -2.54 -0.84
CA SER A 201 -20.47 -2.07 -2.01
C SER A 201 -21.99 -2.13 -1.81
N GLY A 202 -22.49 -2.85 -0.81
CA GLY A 202 -23.92 -3.07 -0.59
C GLY A 202 -24.57 -3.93 -1.67
N SER A 203 -23.80 -4.80 -2.32
CA SER A 203 -24.24 -5.60 -3.47
C SER A 203 -24.37 -7.07 -3.08
N ILE A 204 -25.35 -7.76 -3.67
CA ILE A 204 -25.50 -9.21 -3.49
C ILE A 204 -24.43 -9.90 -4.33
N ALA A 205 -23.70 -10.83 -3.72
CA ALA A 205 -22.68 -11.58 -4.42
C ALA A 205 -23.29 -12.64 -5.33
N ASN A 206 -22.75 -12.73 -6.54
CA ASN A 206 -23.13 -13.74 -7.52
C ASN A 206 -22.16 -14.94 -7.53
N GLU A 207 -21.16 -14.92 -6.64
CA GLU A 207 -20.13 -15.96 -6.50
C GLU A 207 -19.86 -16.24 -5.01
N LYS A 208 -19.25 -17.40 -4.73
CA LYS A 208 -18.87 -17.80 -3.37
C LYS A 208 -17.73 -16.91 -2.87
N PHE A 209 -17.86 -16.41 -1.66
CA PHE A 209 -16.77 -15.70 -0.98
C PHE A 209 -15.63 -16.63 -0.59
N TRP A 210 -14.42 -16.07 -0.62
CA TRP A 210 -13.23 -16.76 -0.17
C TRP A 210 -12.74 -16.17 1.14
N THR A 211 -12.65 -17.01 2.17
CA THR A 211 -12.01 -16.64 3.44
C THR A 211 -10.49 -16.66 3.28
N TRP A 212 -9.78 -15.99 4.17
CA TRP A 212 -8.32 -16.03 4.20
C TRP A 212 -7.77 -17.45 4.46
N ASP A 213 -8.50 -18.30 5.17
CA ASP A 213 -8.14 -19.70 5.35
C ASP A 213 -8.25 -20.48 4.02
N ASP A 214 -9.28 -20.22 3.22
CA ASP A 214 -9.45 -20.85 1.91
C ASP A 214 -8.39 -20.36 0.92
N ILE A 215 -8.13 -19.05 0.89
CA ILE A 215 -7.04 -18.47 0.10
C ILE A 215 -5.72 -19.10 0.50
N MET A 216 -5.45 -19.20 1.80
CA MET A 216 -4.21 -19.80 2.31
C MET A 216 -4.07 -21.27 1.91
N LYS A 217 -5.14 -22.03 1.67
CA LYS A 217 -5.03 -23.44 1.23
C LYS A 217 -4.49 -23.60 -0.19
N LEU A 218 -4.67 -22.61 -1.07
CA LEU A 218 -4.14 -22.65 -2.45
C LEU A 218 -2.64 -23.00 -2.46
N GLU A 219 -2.24 -23.90 -3.35
CA GLU A 219 -0.86 -24.38 -3.52
C GLU A 219 -0.10 -23.54 -4.56
N ILE A 220 -0.04 -22.22 -4.35
CA ILE A 220 0.59 -21.27 -5.30
C ILE A 220 2.08 -21.57 -5.49
N GLU A 221 2.74 -22.11 -4.46
CA GLU A 221 4.12 -22.58 -4.51
C GLU A 221 4.35 -23.63 -5.60
N GLU A 222 3.37 -24.50 -5.85
CA GLU A 222 3.43 -25.59 -6.82
C GLU A 222 3.32 -25.13 -8.27
N ILE A 223 2.89 -23.89 -8.53
CA ILE A 223 2.78 -23.34 -9.89
C ILE A 223 3.70 -22.15 -10.13
N SER A 224 4.34 -21.62 -9.10
CA SER A 224 5.30 -20.52 -9.24
C SER A 224 6.65 -20.97 -9.82
N ALA A 225 7.25 -20.16 -10.70
CA ALA A 225 8.63 -20.37 -11.13
C ALA A 225 9.65 -20.05 -10.02
N LEU A 226 10.87 -20.58 -10.13
CA LEU A 226 11.94 -20.40 -9.13
C LEU A 226 12.28 -18.93 -8.86
N ARG A 227 12.26 -18.10 -9.91
CA ARG A 227 12.27 -16.64 -9.85
C ARG A 227 10.92 -16.16 -10.37
N SER A 228 10.11 -15.59 -9.50
CA SER A 228 8.75 -15.18 -9.85
C SER A 228 8.21 -14.15 -8.88
N PHE A 229 7.10 -13.53 -9.27
CA PHE A 229 6.39 -12.55 -8.49
C PHE A 229 4.93 -12.94 -8.31
N VAL A 230 4.36 -12.53 -7.20
CA VAL A 230 2.93 -12.67 -6.93
C VAL A 230 2.36 -11.30 -6.56
N PHE A 231 1.16 -11.01 -7.03
CA PHE A 231 0.40 -9.80 -6.76
C PHE A 231 -0.94 -10.24 -6.18
N LEU A 232 -1.19 -9.90 -4.92
CA LEU A 232 -2.34 -10.38 -4.17
C LEU A 232 -3.20 -9.20 -3.72
N TRP A 233 -4.41 -9.08 -4.27
CA TRP A 233 -5.40 -8.14 -3.76
C TRP A 233 -5.86 -8.56 -2.36
N CYS A 234 -5.59 -7.70 -1.38
CA CYS A 234 -5.79 -7.95 0.04
C CYS A 234 -6.91 -7.09 0.65
N GLY A 235 -7.60 -6.31 -0.17
CA GLY A 235 -8.60 -5.38 0.31
C GLY A 235 -8.02 -4.31 1.22
N SER A 236 -8.72 -3.98 2.31
CA SER A 236 -8.39 -2.83 3.17
C SER A 236 -8.45 -3.12 4.68
N GLY A 237 -8.90 -4.31 5.08
CA GLY A 237 -9.00 -4.75 6.47
C GLY A 237 -7.92 -5.75 6.89
N GLU A 238 -8.34 -6.85 7.52
CA GLU A 238 -7.48 -7.93 8.03
C GLU A 238 -6.63 -8.61 6.95
N GLY A 239 -7.03 -8.47 5.68
CA GLY A 239 -6.31 -9.03 4.55
C GLY A 239 -4.88 -8.50 4.39
N LEU A 240 -4.56 -7.34 4.96
CA LEU A 240 -3.18 -6.86 5.02
C LEU A 240 -2.29 -7.82 5.83
N ASP A 241 -2.75 -8.29 6.97
CA ASP A 241 -1.96 -9.16 7.83
C ASP A 241 -2.01 -10.61 7.34
N LEU A 242 -3.20 -11.09 6.98
CA LEU A 242 -3.42 -12.46 6.52
C LEU A 242 -2.83 -12.70 5.13
N GLY A 243 -2.90 -11.73 4.22
CA GLY A 243 -2.22 -11.78 2.93
C GLY A 243 -0.70 -11.90 3.08
N ARG A 244 -0.09 -11.24 4.08
CA ARG A 244 1.33 -11.42 4.41
C ARG A 244 1.63 -12.84 4.91
N MET A 245 0.68 -13.51 5.58
CA MET A 245 0.80 -14.92 5.96
C MET A 245 0.73 -15.84 4.73
N CYS A 246 -0.21 -15.61 3.82
CA CYS A 246 -0.31 -16.33 2.54
C CYS A 246 1.00 -16.26 1.75
N LEU A 247 1.57 -15.05 1.60
CA LEU A 247 2.87 -14.88 0.93
C LEU A 247 3.98 -15.74 1.57
N ARG A 248 4.04 -15.78 2.91
CA ARG A 248 5.02 -16.61 3.63
C ARG A 248 4.79 -18.10 3.39
N LYS A 249 3.54 -18.58 3.46
CA LYS A 249 3.19 -19.98 3.18
C LYS A 249 3.69 -20.37 1.78
N TRP A 250 3.37 -19.56 0.79
CA TRP A 250 3.71 -19.82 -0.61
C TRP A 250 5.20 -19.58 -0.93
N GLY A 251 6.04 -19.21 0.05
CA GLY A 251 7.48 -19.01 -0.14
C GLY A 251 7.88 -17.70 -0.82
N PHE A 252 7.04 -16.67 -0.73
CA PHE A 252 7.31 -15.32 -1.21
C PHE A 252 7.67 -14.38 -0.05
N ARG A 253 8.60 -13.45 -0.31
CA ARG A 253 8.87 -12.33 0.60
C ARG A 253 8.10 -11.12 0.10
N ARG A 254 7.32 -10.45 0.96
CA ARG A 254 6.67 -9.18 0.58
C ARG A 254 7.74 -8.15 0.26
N CYS A 255 7.70 -7.59 -0.94
CA CYS A 255 8.66 -6.59 -1.42
C CYS A 255 8.04 -5.21 -1.63
N GLU A 256 6.81 -5.11 -2.13
CA GLU A 256 6.10 -3.84 -2.35
C GLU A 256 4.64 -3.94 -1.87
N ASP A 257 3.96 -2.80 -1.74
CA ASP A 257 2.55 -2.68 -1.36
C ASP A 257 1.88 -1.63 -2.25
N ILE A 258 1.22 -2.09 -3.33
CA ILE A 258 0.62 -1.20 -4.33
C ILE A 258 -0.75 -0.77 -3.81
N CYS A 259 -0.94 0.53 -3.56
CA CYS A 259 -2.18 1.06 -3.06
C CYS A 259 -3.07 1.55 -4.21
N TRP A 260 -4.26 0.98 -4.34
CA TRP A 260 -5.32 1.54 -5.16
C TRP A 260 -6.14 2.53 -4.35
N ILE A 261 -5.88 3.82 -4.57
CA ILE A 261 -6.54 4.93 -3.91
C ILE A 261 -7.76 5.38 -4.72
N LYS A 262 -8.91 5.46 -4.06
CA LYS A 262 -10.19 5.75 -4.72
C LYS A 262 -10.60 7.21 -4.49
N THR A 263 -10.66 8.00 -5.55
CA THR A 263 -11.23 9.37 -5.49
C THR A 263 -12.75 9.32 -5.43
N ASN A 264 -13.37 10.43 -5.01
CA ASN A 264 -14.83 10.61 -5.01
C ASN A 264 -15.23 11.96 -5.63
N LYS A 265 -14.54 12.34 -6.73
CA LYS A 265 -14.76 13.61 -7.44
C LYS A 265 -16.22 13.76 -7.89
N ASN A 266 -16.84 12.66 -8.30
CA ASN A 266 -18.20 12.64 -8.84
C ASN A 266 -19.27 12.53 -7.75
N ASN A 267 -18.94 11.97 -6.59
CA ASN A 267 -19.87 11.75 -5.48
C ASN A 267 -19.25 12.10 -4.10
N PRO A 268 -18.97 13.38 -3.81
CA PRO A 268 -18.47 13.80 -2.50
C PRO A 268 -19.45 13.47 -1.37
N GLY A 269 -18.93 13.13 -0.19
CA GLY A 269 -19.75 12.94 1.02
C GLY A 269 -20.56 11.63 1.12
N LYS A 270 -20.49 10.72 0.14
CA LYS A 270 -21.02 9.36 0.31
C LYS A 270 -20.08 8.56 1.23
N THR A 271 -20.44 8.46 2.50
CA THR A 271 -19.74 7.63 3.48
C THR A 271 -20.24 6.19 3.35
N LYS A 272 -19.32 5.25 3.15
CA LYS A 272 -19.64 3.81 3.23
C LYS A 272 -19.87 3.43 4.69
N THR A 273 -20.70 2.42 4.92
CA THR A 273 -20.79 1.76 6.23
C THR A 273 -19.40 1.35 6.67
N LEU A 274 -18.96 1.86 7.81
CA LEU A 274 -17.65 1.51 8.36
C LEU A 274 -17.68 0.06 8.86
N ASP A 275 -16.60 -0.68 8.58
CA ASP A 275 -16.29 -1.89 9.33
C ASP A 275 -16.31 -1.55 10.84
N PRO A 276 -16.98 -2.33 11.71
CA PRO A 276 -17.05 -2.05 13.15
C PRO A 276 -15.70 -1.86 13.83
N LYS A 277 -14.62 -2.43 13.27
CA LYS A 277 -13.24 -2.29 13.80
C LYS A 277 -12.48 -1.09 13.21
N ALA A 278 -13.03 -0.41 12.20
CA ALA A 278 -12.35 0.69 11.53
C ALA A 278 -12.47 2.00 12.32
N VAL A 279 -11.33 2.67 12.51
CA VAL A 279 -11.25 4.01 13.12
C VAL A 279 -11.42 5.11 12.06
N PHE A 280 -10.91 4.89 10.86
CA PHE A 280 -10.99 5.83 9.74
C PHE A 280 -11.80 5.24 8.59
N GLN A 281 -12.39 6.12 7.78
CA GLN A 281 -12.99 5.70 6.51
C GLN A 281 -11.90 5.11 5.60
N ARG A 282 -12.07 3.85 5.22
CA ARG A 282 -11.18 3.18 4.27
C ARG A 282 -11.51 3.65 2.85
N THR A 283 -10.55 4.25 2.17
CA THR A 283 -10.70 4.79 0.80
C THR A 283 -9.68 4.24 -0.18
N LYS A 284 -9.08 3.09 0.15
CA LYS A 284 -8.06 2.43 -0.67
C LYS A 284 -8.08 0.93 -0.45
N GLU A 285 -7.65 0.19 -1.46
CA GLU A 285 -7.33 -1.24 -1.38
C GLU A 285 -5.83 -1.45 -1.60
N HIS A 286 -5.32 -2.59 -1.14
CA HIS A 286 -3.92 -2.95 -1.24
C HIS A 286 -3.72 -4.18 -2.12
N CYS A 287 -2.74 -4.11 -3.02
CA CYS A 287 -2.21 -5.23 -3.76
C CYS A 287 -0.79 -5.52 -3.28
N LEU A 288 -0.62 -6.56 -2.46
CA LEU A 288 0.69 -6.93 -1.93
C LEU A 288 1.51 -7.62 -3.01
N MET A 289 2.75 -7.15 -3.19
CA MET A 289 3.69 -7.76 -4.12
C MET A 289 4.67 -8.65 -3.35
N GLY A 290 4.78 -9.92 -3.77
CA GLY A 290 5.72 -10.89 -3.25
C GLY A 290 6.79 -11.28 -4.27
N ILE A 291 8.02 -11.50 -3.81
CA ILE A 291 9.13 -12.03 -4.61
C ILE A 291 9.54 -13.42 -4.13
N LYS A 292 9.70 -14.36 -5.07
CA LYS A 292 10.29 -15.69 -4.87
C LYS A 292 11.64 -15.80 -5.58
N GLY A 293 12.57 -16.52 -4.95
CA GLY A 293 13.93 -16.70 -5.46
C GLY A 293 14.83 -15.49 -5.23
N THR A 294 15.91 -15.41 -6.01
CA THR A 294 16.88 -14.30 -5.99
C THR A 294 16.81 -13.54 -7.29
N VAL A 295 16.44 -12.26 -7.20
CA VAL A 295 16.41 -11.31 -8.32
C VAL A 295 17.16 -10.05 -7.92
N ARG A 296 18.09 -9.60 -8.74
CA ARG A 296 18.94 -8.43 -8.51
C ARG A 296 18.79 -7.42 -9.64
N ARG A 297 18.32 -6.21 -9.32
CA ARG A 297 18.09 -5.11 -10.29
C ARG A 297 19.32 -4.77 -11.16
N SER A 298 20.53 -4.98 -10.63
CA SER A 298 21.79 -4.66 -11.34
C SER A 298 22.22 -5.70 -12.36
N THR A 299 21.84 -6.97 -12.18
CA THR A 299 22.30 -8.08 -13.03
C THR A 299 21.18 -8.71 -13.83
N ASP A 300 19.96 -8.73 -13.28
CA ASP A 300 18.83 -9.47 -13.84
C ASP A 300 17.89 -8.52 -14.62
N GLY A 301 18.50 -7.62 -15.40
CA GLY A 301 17.77 -6.66 -16.26
C GLY A 301 17.04 -7.33 -17.42
N ASP A 302 17.41 -8.57 -17.74
CA ASP A 302 16.72 -9.46 -18.67
C ASP A 302 15.40 -10.02 -18.11
N PHE A 303 15.20 -9.96 -16.79
CA PHE A 303 14.00 -10.45 -16.11
C PHE A 303 13.12 -9.34 -15.54
N ILE A 304 13.71 -8.25 -15.06
CA ILE A 304 12.96 -7.13 -14.47
C ILE A 304 13.42 -5.75 -14.94
N HIS A 305 12.44 -4.87 -15.14
CA HIS A 305 12.63 -3.43 -15.29
C HIS A 305 12.04 -2.71 -14.09
N ALA A 306 12.79 -2.68 -12.99
CA ALA A 306 12.39 -2.00 -11.77
C ALA A 306 12.29 -0.48 -11.95
N ASN A 307 11.48 0.18 -11.11
CA ASN A 307 11.37 1.64 -11.03
C ASN A 307 10.78 2.33 -12.27
N VAL A 308 10.11 1.59 -13.16
CA VAL A 308 9.35 2.16 -14.29
C VAL A 308 8.04 2.79 -13.79
N ASP A 309 7.31 2.06 -12.96
CA ASP A 309 6.06 2.50 -12.35
C ASP A 309 6.20 2.73 -10.85
N ILE A 310 5.26 3.50 -10.29
CA ILE A 310 5.13 3.74 -8.84
C ILE A 310 4.16 2.75 -8.21
N ASP A 311 4.09 2.73 -6.88
CA ASP A 311 3.25 1.83 -6.07
C ASP A 311 1.85 2.41 -5.77
N LEU A 312 1.36 3.33 -6.61
CA LEU A 312 0.05 3.97 -6.45
C LEU A 312 -0.75 3.87 -7.74
N ILE A 313 -2.02 3.47 -7.60
CA ILE A 313 -3.04 3.57 -8.65
C ILE A 313 -4.13 4.49 -8.11
N ILE A 314 -4.46 5.56 -8.85
CA ILE A 314 -5.47 6.53 -8.43
C ILE A 314 -6.57 6.59 -9.48
N THR A 315 -7.75 6.10 -9.13
CA THR A 315 -8.94 6.16 -10.00
C THR A 315 -10.15 6.63 -9.19
N GLU A 316 -11.20 7.03 -9.89
CA GLU A 316 -12.49 7.26 -9.24
C GLU A 316 -13.03 5.95 -8.64
N GLU A 317 -13.71 6.08 -7.51
CA GLU A 317 -14.41 4.96 -6.89
C GLU A 317 -15.41 4.36 -7.90
N PRO A 318 -15.37 3.03 -8.12
CA PRO A 318 -16.31 2.37 -9.01
C PRO A 318 -17.77 2.56 -8.59
N GLU A 319 -18.67 2.36 -9.54
CA GLU A 319 -20.12 2.32 -9.27
C GLU A 319 -20.46 1.18 -8.30
N ILE A 320 -21.56 1.35 -7.56
CA ILE A 320 -22.07 0.33 -6.63
C ILE A 320 -22.32 -0.98 -7.39
N GLY A 321 -21.74 -2.08 -6.91
CA GLY A 321 -21.81 -3.40 -7.56
C GLY A 321 -20.67 -3.72 -8.50
N ASN A 322 -19.84 -2.73 -8.84
CA ASN A 322 -18.62 -2.98 -9.60
C ASN A 322 -17.46 -3.33 -8.65
N ILE A 323 -17.04 -4.60 -8.69
CA ILE A 323 -15.94 -5.16 -7.89
C ILE A 323 -14.60 -5.20 -8.65
N GLU A 324 -14.59 -4.77 -9.91
CA GLU A 324 -13.40 -4.81 -10.78
C GLU A 324 -12.26 -3.97 -10.21
N LYS A 325 -11.04 -4.51 -10.32
CA LYS A 325 -9.82 -3.81 -9.96
C LYS A 325 -9.34 -2.96 -11.14
N PRO A 326 -8.57 -1.88 -10.89
CA PRO A 326 -8.15 -0.99 -11.96
C PRO A 326 -7.20 -1.71 -12.92
N VAL A 327 -7.48 -1.62 -14.22
CA VAL A 327 -6.68 -2.26 -15.29
C VAL A 327 -5.20 -1.89 -15.26
N GLU A 328 -4.85 -0.75 -14.65
CA GLU A 328 -3.48 -0.29 -14.45
C GLU A 328 -2.60 -1.32 -13.72
N ILE A 329 -3.16 -2.21 -12.90
CA ILE A 329 -2.38 -3.27 -12.25
C ILE A 329 -1.70 -4.19 -13.27
N PHE A 330 -2.35 -4.47 -14.41
CA PHE A 330 -1.75 -5.26 -15.49
C PHE A 330 -0.55 -4.54 -16.10
N HIS A 331 -0.66 -3.22 -16.32
CA HIS A 331 0.43 -2.42 -16.86
C HIS A 331 1.65 -2.42 -15.94
N ILE A 332 1.45 -2.17 -14.62
CA ILE A 332 2.53 -2.21 -13.63
C ILE A 332 3.24 -3.57 -13.66
N ILE A 333 2.47 -4.66 -13.68
CA ILE A 333 3.01 -6.02 -13.70
C ILE A 333 3.84 -6.28 -14.96
N GLU A 334 3.29 -5.95 -16.14
CA GLU A 334 3.91 -6.22 -17.43
C GLU A 334 5.13 -5.33 -17.70
N HIS A 335 5.09 -4.08 -17.24
CA HIS A 335 6.25 -3.19 -17.28
C HIS A 335 7.37 -3.70 -16.37
N PHE A 336 7.03 -4.19 -15.18
CA PHE A 336 7.99 -4.63 -14.19
C PHE A 336 8.68 -5.95 -14.56
N CYS A 337 7.93 -7.01 -14.91
CA CYS A 337 8.46 -8.34 -15.16
C CYS A 337 8.41 -8.72 -16.64
N LEU A 338 9.57 -9.09 -17.20
CA LEU A 338 9.73 -9.52 -18.59
C LEU A 338 9.35 -10.99 -18.83
N GLY A 339 8.91 -11.69 -17.78
CA GLY A 339 8.35 -13.04 -17.88
C GLY A 339 7.00 -13.02 -18.61
N ARG A 340 6.86 -13.90 -19.60
CA ARG A 340 5.68 -14.02 -20.48
C ARG A 340 4.64 -15.00 -19.94
N ARG A 341 4.98 -15.83 -18.94
CA ARG A 341 4.05 -16.79 -18.35
C ARG A 341 3.30 -16.12 -17.19
N ARG A 342 2.18 -15.48 -17.51
CA ARG A 342 1.39 -14.68 -16.55
C ARG A 342 0.06 -15.36 -16.27
N LEU A 343 -0.28 -15.53 -15.00
CA LEU A 343 -1.52 -16.17 -14.55
C LEU A 343 -2.37 -15.17 -13.76
N HIS A 344 -3.64 -15.04 -14.10
CA HIS A 344 -4.64 -14.32 -13.33
C HIS A 344 -5.64 -15.31 -12.74
N LEU A 345 -5.55 -15.55 -11.43
CA LEU A 345 -6.50 -16.37 -10.67
C LEU A 345 -7.67 -15.51 -10.18
N PHE A 346 -8.87 -16.10 -10.22
CA PHE A 346 -10.16 -15.43 -9.96
C PHE A 346 -10.53 -14.38 -11.01
N GLY A 347 -9.94 -14.46 -12.19
CA GLY A 347 -10.31 -13.57 -13.29
C GLY A 347 -11.68 -13.89 -13.88
N ARG A 348 -12.29 -12.86 -14.46
CA ARG A 348 -13.62 -12.86 -15.09
C ARG A 348 -13.50 -12.60 -16.59
N ASP A 349 -14.59 -12.78 -17.33
CA ASP A 349 -14.66 -12.50 -18.78
C ASP A 349 -14.18 -11.07 -19.12
N SER A 350 -14.51 -10.09 -18.28
CA SER A 350 -14.10 -8.68 -18.35
C SER A 350 -12.59 -8.46 -18.24
N THR A 351 -11.87 -9.42 -17.65
CA THR A 351 -10.42 -9.31 -17.35
C THR A 351 -9.55 -10.16 -18.28
N ILE A 352 -10.15 -10.88 -19.23
CA ILE A 352 -9.41 -11.66 -20.22
C ILE A 352 -8.49 -10.71 -21.02
N ARG A 353 -7.19 -10.99 -20.99
CA ARG A 353 -6.15 -10.11 -21.55
C ARG A 353 -5.12 -10.88 -22.38
N PRO A 354 -4.68 -10.36 -23.53
CA PRO A 354 -3.52 -10.91 -24.25
C PRO A 354 -2.29 -10.99 -23.34
N GLY A 355 -1.51 -12.06 -23.46
CA GLY A 355 -0.35 -12.31 -22.61
C GLY A 355 -0.66 -12.88 -21.23
N TRP A 356 -1.93 -13.19 -20.94
CA TRP A 356 -2.37 -13.78 -19.68
C TRP A 356 -3.16 -15.08 -19.89
N LEU A 357 -2.92 -16.01 -18.99
CA LEU A 357 -3.83 -17.11 -18.71
C LEU A 357 -4.78 -16.67 -17.59
N THR A 358 -6.08 -16.68 -17.84
CA THR A 358 -7.11 -16.28 -16.86
C THR A 358 -7.86 -17.52 -16.36
N VAL A 359 -7.86 -17.77 -15.05
CA VAL A 359 -8.55 -18.93 -14.46
C VAL A 359 -9.49 -18.44 -13.38
N GLY A 360 -10.76 -18.82 -13.45
CA GLY A 360 -11.75 -18.36 -12.49
C GLY A 360 -13.09 -19.09 -12.61
N PRO A 361 -13.89 -19.09 -11.53
CA PRO A 361 -15.13 -19.86 -11.49
C PRO A 361 -16.25 -19.23 -12.34
N THR A 362 -16.23 -17.92 -12.54
CA THR A 362 -17.30 -17.16 -13.23
C THR A 362 -17.02 -16.92 -14.72
N LEU A 363 -15.97 -17.50 -15.28
CA LEU A 363 -15.72 -17.46 -16.72
C LEU A 363 -16.85 -18.19 -17.46
N THR A 364 -17.33 -17.64 -18.56
CA THR A 364 -18.46 -18.26 -19.29
C THR A 364 -18.04 -19.37 -20.25
N ASN A 365 -16.75 -19.43 -20.59
CA ASN A 365 -16.19 -20.39 -21.54
C ASN A 365 -14.74 -20.75 -21.21
N SER A 366 -14.16 -21.73 -21.90
CA SER A 366 -12.76 -22.15 -21.75
C SER A 366 -12.12 -22.40 -23.12
N ASN A 367 -10.88 -21.93 -23.30
CA ASN A 367 -10.06 -22.24 -24.48
C ASN A 367 -8.66 -22.75 -24.11
N PHE A 368 -8.36 -22.91 -22.83
CA PHE A 368 -7.04 -23.30 -22.35
C PHE A 368 -6.68 -24.73 -22.78
N ASN A 369 -5.52 -24.88 -23.40
CA ASN A 369 -4.86 -26.15 -23.64
C ASN A 369 -3.41 -26.02 -23.17
N ALA A 370 -3.00 -26.87 -22.22
CA ALA A 370 -1.72 -26.72 -21.54
C ALA A 370 -0.52 -26.89 -22.50
N GLU A 371 -0.59 -27.88 -23.40
CA GLU A 371 0.47 -28.14 -24.38
C GLU A 371 0.60 -26.98 -25.38
N ALA A 372 -0.53 -26.44 -25.86
CA ALA A 372 -0.55 -25.27 -26.72
C ALA A 372 -0.04 -24.02 -26.00
N TYR A 373 -0.41 -23.81 -24.74
CA TYR A 373 0.07 -22.69 -23.92
C TYR A 373 1.59 -22.74 -23.77
N VAL A 374 2.13 -23.88 -23.33
CA VAL A 374 3.57 -24.08 -23.12
C VAL A 374 4.37 -23.92 -24.42
N SER A 375 3.81 -24.32 -25.56
CA SER A 375 4.49 -24.22 -26.86
C SER A 375 4.85 -22.77 -27.25
N ASN A 376 4.14 -21.76 -26.74
CA ASN A 376 4.45 -20.34 -26.98
C ASN A 376 5.79 -19.87 -26.36
N PHE A 377 6.34 -20.65 -25.42
CA PHE A 377 7.54 -20.29 -24.66
C PHE A 377 8.74 -21.20 -24.95
N ASN A 378 8.54 -22.26 -25.76
CA ASN A 378 9.58 -23.19 -26.19
C ASN A 378 10.37 -22.62 -27.38
N VAL A 379 11.61 -23.09 -27.54
CA VAL A 379 12.52 -22.71 -28.65
C VAL A 379 11.81 -22.87 -30.02
N PRO A 380 11.89 -21.88 -30.93
CA PRO A 380 12.78 -20.70 -30.94
C PRO A 380 12.31 -19.52 -30.07
N ASN A 381 11.13 -19.61 -29.46
CA ASN A 381 10.64 -18.57 -28.55
C ASN A 381 11.34 -18.67 -27.18
N SER A 382 11.17 -17.61 -26.39
CA SER A 382 11.64 -17.55 -25.00
C SER A 382 10.47 -17.27 -24.07
N HIS A 383 10.53 -17.73 -22.82
CA HIS A 383 9.60 -17.30 -21.77
C HIS A 383 9.82 -15.83 -21.34
N LEU A 384 10.86 -15.17 -21.85
CA LEU A 384 11.13 -13.74 -21.63
C LEU A 384 10.81 -12.93 -22.88
N THR A 385 10.34 -11.69 -22.71
CA THR A 385 10.08 -10.76 -23.83
C THR A 385 11.35 -10.31 -24.54
N GLY A 386 12.51 -10.41 -23.88
CA GLY A 386 13.71 -9.68 -24.27
C GLY A 386 13.56 -8.18 -24.02
N CYS A 387 14.44 -7.39 -24.62
CA CYS A 387 14.43 -5.93 -24.50
C CYS A 387 15.09 -5.31 -25.74
N THR A 388 14.61 -4.14 -26.18
CA THR A 388 15.24 -3.39 -27.27
C THR A 388 16.33 -2.47 -26.72
N GLU A 389 17.31 -2.12 -27.56
CA GLU A 389 18.37 -1.19 -27.14
C GLU A 389 17.82 0.19 -26.75
N GLU A 390 16.71 0.63 -27.35
CA GLU A 390 16.04 1.89 -27.02
C GLU A 390 15.45 1.87 -25.61
N ILE A 391 14.74 0.79 -25.26
CA ILE A 391 14.22 0.60 -23.90
C ILE A 391 15.38 0.52 -22.91
N GLU A 392 16.46 -0.21 -23.24
CA GLU A 392 17.65 -0.27 -22.40
C GLU A 392 18.30 1.11 -22.18
N ARG A 393 18.26 2.02 -23.15
CA ARG A 393 18.80 3.38 -23.00
C ARG A 393 17.91 4.29 -22.15
N LEU A 394 16.60 4.12 -22.24
CA LEU A 394 15.62 4.99 -21.57
C LEU A 394 15.26 4.55 -20.16
N ARG A 395 15.27 3.24 -19.87
CA ARG A 395 14.83 2.72 -18.58
C ARG A 395 15.75 3.15 -17.43
N PRO A 396 15.22 3.33 -16.22
CA PRO A 396 16.04 3.63 -15.05
C PRO A 396 17.00 2.48 -14.72
N LYS A 397 18.25 2.85 -14.42
CA LYS A 397 19.35 1.93 -14.08
C LYS A 397 20.19 2.49 -12.93
N SER A 398 20.77 1.61 -12.13
CA SER A 398 21.74 2.01 -11.11
C SER A 398 22.94 2.73 -11.75
N PRO A 399 23.44 3.82 -11.15
CA PRO A 399 24.67 4.45 -11.60
C PRO A 399 25.85 3.46 -11.60
N PRO A 400 26.85 3.63 -12.50
CA PRO A 400 28.06 2.84 -12.45
C PRO A 400 28.70 2.95 -11.06
N PRO A 401 29.21 1.85 -10.48
CA PRO A 401 29.95 1.93 -9.24
C PRO A 401 31.13 2.87 -9.46
N LYS A 402 31.28 3.90 -8.59
CA LYS A 402 32.43 4.81 -8.66
C LYS A 402 33.68 3.95 -8.67
N SER A 403 34.41 3.94 -9.79
CA SER A 403 35.75 3.38 -9.81
C SER A 403 36.51 4.11 -8.72
N LYS A 404 37.23 3.37 -7.87
CA LYS A 404 38.30 3.97 -7.08
C LYS A 404 39.34 4.43 -8.08
N SER A 405 39.12 5.57 -8.70
CA SER A 405 40.16 6.27 -9.43
C SER A 405 41.28 6.49 -8.43
N GLU A 406 42.45 6.07 -8.86
CA GLU A 406 43.72 6.17 -8.18
C GLU A 406 43.79 7.52 -7.46
N ARG A 407 44.14 7.49 -6.17
CA ARG A 407 44.72 8.65 -5.51
C ARG A 407 45.98 8.99 -6.31
N GLY A 408 45.81 9.83 -7.31
CA GLY A 408 46.89 10.45 -8.07
C GLY A 408 47.85 11.07 -7.06
N GLY A 409 49.12 10.69 -7.21
CA GLY A 409 50.21 11.17 -6.40
C GLY A 409 50.23 12.70 -6.36
N GLY A 410 50.03 13.24 -5.16
CA GLY A 410 50.37 14.62 -4.89
C GLY A 410 51.89 14.77 -4.92
N ALA A 411 52.38 15.56 -5.88
CA ALA A 411 53.76 16.01 -5.97
C ALA A 411 54.21 16.72 -4.67
N PRO A 412 55.50 16.67 -4.30
CA PRO A 412 55.99 17.16 -3.03
C PRO A 412 56.10 18.70 -3.08
N ARG A 413 55.36 19.39 -2.20
CA ARG A 413 55.60 20.82 -1.94
C ARG A 413 56.80 20.95 -1.01
N GLY A 414 57.92 21.35 -1.57
CA GLY A 414 59.11 21.75 -0.83
C GLY A 414 58.97 23.13 -0.17
N GLY A 415 59.76 23.31 0.89
CA GLY A 415 60.43 24.57 1.20
C GLY A 415 59.70 25.56 2.10
N GLY A 416 60.09 25.60 3.39
CA GLY A 416 59.77 26.70 4.30
C GLY A 416 60.44 26.53 5.67
N ARG A 417 61.66 27.06 5.81
CA ARG A 417 62.45 27.14 7.06
C ARG A 417 61.81 28.09 8.08
N GLY A 418 61.95 27.76 9.37
CA GLY A 418 62.12 28.77 10.43
C GLY A 418 61.63 28.36 11.82
N GLY A 419 62.54 28.29 12.79
CA GLY A 419 62.22 28.49 14.22
C GLY A 419 62.59 27.35 15.17
N VAL A 420 63.74 27.48 15.82
CA VAL A 420 64.23 26.65 16.93
C VAL A 420 63.81 27.30 18.26
N SER A 421 63.24 26.57 19.23
CA SER A 421 63.62 26.66 20.65
C SER A 421 62.87 25.63 21.53
N ALA A 422 63.63 25.11 22.52
CA ALA A 422 63.34 24.39 23.77
C ALA A 422 61.88 24.22 24.26
N GLY A 423 61.46 23.19 24.98
CA GLY A 423 62.12 22.13 25.75
C GLY A 423 61.21 21.71 26.94
N ARG A 424 61.36 20.46 27.43
CA ARG A 424 60.70 19.81 28.62
C ARG A 424 59.19 19.51 28.49
N GLY A 425 58.62 18.40 28.93
CA GLY A 425 59.04 17.19 29.67
C GLY A 425 57.77 16.33 29.85
N ASP A 426 57.83 15.03 29.54
CA ASP A 426 57.82 13.90 30.50
C ASP A 426 56.45 13.20 30.65
N ARG A 427 56.51 11.87 30.81
CA ARG A 427 55.50 10.83 31.12
C ARG A 427 54.62 10.39 29.94
N GLY A 428 54.77 9.21 29.34
CA GLY A 428 55.32 7.95 29.83
C GLY A 428 54.20 7.01 30.25
N ARG A 429 53.71 6.17 29.33
CA ARG A 429 53.35 4.76 29.60
C ARG A 429 53.04 4.00 28.31
N GLU A 430 54.02 3.19 27.90
CA GLU A 430 53.85 2.08 26.98
C GLU A 430 53.04 0.94 27.62
N ARG A 431 52.17 0.32 26.83
CA ARG A 431 51.99 -1.14 26.86
C ARG A 431 51.93 -1.66 25.42
N ASN A 432 53.10 -2.17 25.00
CA ASN A 432 53.33 -3.23 24.02
C ASN A 432 52.31 -4.38 24.18
N ARG A 433 51.76 -5.03 23.14
CA ARG A 433 52.41 -5.95 22.16
C ARG A 433 51.38 -6.40 21.07
N PRO A 434 51.74 -7.19 20.02
CA PRO A 434 51.55 -6.76 18.63
C PRO A 434 50.78 -7.77 17.72
N ASN A 435 50.51 -7.33 16.50
CA ASN A 435 50.20 -8.18 15.34
C ASN A 435 51.33 -9.17 15.03
N PHE A 436 50.97 -10.39 14.60
CA PHE A 436 51.87 -11.24 13.81
C PHE A 436 51.10 -11.97 12.70
N ARG A 437 51.48 -11.66 11.45
CA ARG A 437 51.35 -12.52 10.26
C ARG A 437 52.65 -13.33 10.15
N GLY A 438 52.57 -14.58 9.71
CA GLY A 438 53.75 -15.36 9.34
C GLY A 438 53.40 -16.71 8.73
N ASP A 439 53.75 -16.85 7.45
CA ASP A 439 53.53 -17.97 6.52
C ASP A 439 54.68 -19.00 6.56
N ARG A 440 54.49 -20.17 5.91
CA ARG A 440 55.46 -21.21 5.43
C ARG A 440 55.34 -22.64 6.01
N GLY A 441 54.95 -23.59 5.14
CA GLY A 441 55.90 -24.54 4.51
C GLY A 441 56.09 -25.96 5.09
N GLY A 442 55.32 -26.94 4.55
CA GLY A 442 55.67 -28.29 4.05
C GLY A 442 56.67 -29.25 4.73
N PHE A 443 56.33 -30.56 4.77
CA PHE A 443 57.11 -31.69 4.19
C PHE A 443 56.44 -33.09 4.35
N ARG A 444 56.51 -33.91 3.28
CA ARG A 444 56.45 -35.42 3.15
C ARG A 444 55.15 -36.15 3.54
N GLY A 445 54.64 -37.17 2.83
CA GLY A 445 55.09 -37.94 1.66
C GLY A 445 54.58 -39.40 1.74
N ARG A 446 54.19 -39.97 0.59
CA ARG A 446 53.99 -41.40 0.24
C ARG A 446 52.70 -42.15 0.67
N GLY A 447 52.01 -42.69 -0.35
CA GLY A 447 51.53 -44.09 -0.35
C GLY A 447 50.04 -44.32 -0.64
N GLY A 448 49.66 -44.43 -1.93
CA GLY A 448 48.53 -45.30 -2.33
C GLY A 448 48.99 -46.78 -2.44
N PRO A 449 48.14 -47.77 -2.82
CA PRO A 449 47.02 -47.60 -3.76
C PRO A 449 45.72 -48.43 -3.51
N HIS A 450 44.69 -48.03 -4.28
CA HIS A 450 43.72 -48.84 -5.05
C HIS A 450 42.41 -49.44 -4.49
N ARG A 451 41.33 -49.00 -5.17
CA ARG A 451 40.17 -49.73 -5.79
C ARG A 451 39.31 -50.62 -4.86
N GLY A 452 37.98 -50.54 -4.85
CA GLY A 452 36.99 -49.85 -5.67
C GLY A 452 35.60 -50.47 -5.44
N VAL A 453 34.59 -49.95 -6.15
CA VAL A 453 33.32 -50.60 -6.55
C VAL A 453 32.15 -50.59 -5.52
N PHE A 454 31.13 -49.77 -5.84
CA PHE A 454 29.69 -49.90 -5.48
C PHE A 454 29.04 -51.00 -6.37
N PRO A 455 27.73 -51.35 -6.24
CA PRO A 455 26.83 -51.75 -5.13
C PRO A 455 26.18 -53.13 -5.51
N PRO A 456 24.94 -53.58 -5.15
CA PRO A 456 23.86 -53.02 -4.31
C PRO A 456 23.14 -53.99 -3.34
N ARG A 457 22.30 -53.41 -2.47
CA ARG A 457 20.88 -53.73 -2.32
C ARG A 457 20.12 -52.56 -1.73
#